data_AF-A0A9X2K4W3-F1
#
_entry.id   AF-A0A9X2K4W3-F1
#
_cell.length_a   1.000
_cell.length_b   1.000
_cell.length_c   1.000
_cell.angle_alpha   90.00
_cell.angle_beta   90.00
_cell.angle_gamma   90.00
#
_symmetry.space_group_name_H-M   'P 1'
#
loop_
_entity.id
_entity.type
_entity.pdbx_description
1 polymer ?
#
loop_
_entity_poly.entity_id
_entity_poly.type
_entity_poly.pdbx_seq_one_letter_code
_entity_poly.pdbx_strand_id
1 'polypeptide(L)'
;MPNGILRWEDPAPVKTPTNKEYEPIAAELQKNPNRWAVVAETPDTPEGRRDANRLYNAVKNGYRGFRNDDSGTFQAVTRTITKDGGGKAVLVHVQYVPR
;
A
#
# COMPACT_ATOMS: atom_id res chain seq x y z
N MET A 1 -22.34 2.79 13.99
CA MET A 1 -21.52 3.75 13.19
C MET A 1 -20.88 2.96 12.06
N PRO A 2 -21.09 3.29 10.79
CA PRO A 2 -20.45 2.53 9.71
C PRO A 2 -18.97 2.93 9.68
N ASN A 3 -18.11 1.98 10.07
CA ASN A 3 -16.65 2.10 10.05
C ASN A 3 -16.17 2.17 8.59
N GLY A 4 -16.01 3.38 8.09
CA GLY A 4 -15.54 3.70 6.75
C GLY A 4 -14.07 3.32 6.54
N ILE A 5 -13.82 2.04 6.24
CA ILE A 5 -12.57 1.61 5.61
C ILE A 5 -12.69 1.99 4.13
N LEU A 6 -11.88 2.94 3.68
CA LEU A 6 -11.74 3.22 2.25
C LEU A 6 -11.04 2.03 1.58
N ARG A 7 -11.82 1.20 0.90
CA ARG A 7 -11.35 0.17 -0.04
C ARG A 7 -11.45 0.74 -1.46
N TRP A 8 -10.30 0.85 -2.11
CA TRP A 8 -10.17 1.30 -3.49
C TRP A 8 -10.40 0.10 -4.43
N GLU A 9 -11.65 -0.20 -4.78
CA GLU A 9 -11.98 -1.19 -5.82
C GLU A 9 -12.00 -0.49 -7.21
N ASP A 10 -10.92 -0.71 -7.97
CA ASP A 10 -10.77 -0.74 -9.46
C ASP A 10 -10.97 0.50 -10.38
N PRO A 11 -10.38 0.53 -11.61
CA PRO A 11 -9.08 -0.01 -12.06
C PRO A 11 -8.22 1.02 -12.82
N ALA A 12 -6.93 0.74 -12.97
CA ALA A 12 -6.25 1.00 -14.24
C ALA A 12 -5.12 -0.02 -14.46
N PRO A 13 -5.27 -0.95 -15.43
CA PRO A 13 -4.18 -1.79 -15.87
C PRO A 13 -3.36 -0.98 -16.88
N VAL A 14 -2.17 -0.53 -16.52
CA VAL A 14 -1.20 -0.08 -17.54
C VAL A 14 0.16 -0.69 -17.23
N LYS A 15 0.52 -1.64 -18.09
CA LYS A 15 1.85 -2.20 -18.24
C LYS A 15 2.87 -1.07 -18.31
N THR A 16 3.74 -0.96 -17.30
CA THR A 16 5.21 -0.85 -17.35
C THR A 16 5.68 -0.63 -15.91
N PRO A 17 6.53 -1.47 -15.31
CA PRO A 17 7.04 -1.25 -13.96
C PRO A 17 8.13 -0.16 -14.00
N THR A 18 7.72 1.10 -14.10
CA THR A 18 8.59 2.24 -13.81
C THR A 18 8.46 2.61 -12.34
N ASN A 19 9.53 3.16 -11.79
CA ASN A 19 9.77 3.46 -10.37
C ASN A 19 8.74 4.40 -9.68
N LYS A 20 7.60 4.66 -10.31
CA LYS A 20 6.58 5.66 -10.00
C LYS A 20 5.17 5.11 -9.88
N GLU A 21 4.99 3.79 -9.95
CA GLU A 21 3.69 3.10 -9.92
C GLU A 21 2.76 3.59 -8.79
N TYR A 22 3.32 3.95 -7.63
CA TYR A 22 2.55 4.39 -6.47
C TYR A 22 2.63 5.91 -6.18
N GLU A 23 3.23 6.72 -7.06
CA GLU A 23 3.30 8.19 -6.88
C GLU A 23 1.92 8.84 -6.67
N PRO A 24 0.85 8.48 -7.41
CA PRO A 24 -0.47 9.07 -7.19
C PRO A 24 -1.04 8.79 -5.80
N ILE A 25 -0.86 7.56 -5.30
CA ILE A 25 -1.33 7.15 -3.98
C ILE A 25 -0.52 7.85 -2.89
N ALA A 26 0.80 7.93 -3.06
CA ALA A 26 1.67 8.65 -2.13
C ALA A 26 1.25 10.14 -2.02
N ALA A 27 0.94 10.79 -3.15
CA ALA A 27 0.46 12.17 -3.18
C ALA A 27 -0.92 12.33 -2.49
N GLU A 28 -1.84 11.37 -2.64
CA GLU A 28 -3.13 11.40 -1.94
C GLU A 28 -2.96 11.25 -0.42
N LEU A 29 -2.08 10.35 0.01
CA LEU A 29 -1.76 10.15 1.43
C LEU A 29 -1.06 11.37 2.05
N GLN A 30 -0.23 12.09 1.29
CA GLN A 30 0.35 13.36 1.72
C GLN A 30 -0.71 14.45 1.92
N LYS A 31 -1.73 14.50 1.05
CA LYS A 31 -2.88 15.42 1.20
C LYS A 31 -3.80 15.02 2.35
N ASN A 32 -3.83 13.74 2.70
CA ASN A 32 -4.65 13.18 3.78
C ASN A 32 -3.77 12.42 4.78
N PRO A 33 -2.91 13.14 5.54
CA PRO A 33 -2.01 12.51 6.48
C PRO A 33 -2.79 11.71 7.52
N ASN A 34 -2.13 10.71 8.09
CA ASN A 34 -2.68 9.79 9.07
C ASN A 34 -3.80 8.84 8.62
N ARG A 35 -4.15 8.87 7.33
CA ARG A 35 -5.08 7.91 6.73
C ARG A 35 -4.34 6.67 6.24
N TRP A 36 -4.93 5.51 6.48
CA TRP A 36 -4.45 4.24 5.93
C TRP A 36 -5.09 3.97 4.56
N ALA A 37 -4.27 3.52 3.61
CA ALA A 37 -4.71 3.00 2.31
C ALA A 37 -4.11 1.61 2.07
N VAL A 38 -4.88 0.72 1.44
CA VAL A 38 -4.37 -0.55 0.92
C VAL A 38 -3.78 -0.31 -0.45
N VAL A 39 -2.48 -0.60 -0.62
CA VAL A 39 -1.74 -0.32 -1.87
C VAL A 39 -1.38 -1.58 -2.66
N ALA A 40 -1.51 -2.74 -2.03
CA ALA A 40 -1.40 -4.02 -2.70
C ALA A 40 -2.21 -5.08 -1.94
N GLU A 41 -2.77 -6.00 -2.71
CA GLU A 41 -3.41 -7.21 -2.25
C GLU A 41 -2.84 -8.37 -3.05
N THR A 42 -2.18 -9.30 -2.37
CA THR A 42 -1.53 -10.45 -3.01
C THR A 42 -2.05 -11.75 -2.41
N PRO A 43 -2.11 -12.86 -3.15
CA PRO A 43 -2.51 -14.14 -2.57
C PRO A 43 -1.50 -14.58 -1.50
N ASP A 44 -1.95 -15.32 -0.48
CA ASP A 44 -1.10 -15.85 0.59
C ASP A 44 -0.26 -17.06 0.12
N THR A 45 0.55 -16.85 -0.90
CA THR A 45 1.52 -17.80 -1.46
C THR A 45 2.95 -17.30 -1.20
N PRO A 46 3.99 -18.13 -1.36
CA PRO A 46 5.38 -17.69 -1.24
C PRO A 46 5.72 -16.47 -2.12
N GLU A 47 5.22 -16.44 -3.35
CA GLU A 47 5.41 -15.34 -4.30
C GLU A 47 4.66 -14.08 -3.84
N GLY A 48 3.39 -14.20 -3.46
CA GLY A 48 2.61 -13.06 -2.99
C GLY A 48 3.18 -12.43 -1.73
N ARG A 49 3.63 -13.25 -0.77
CA ARG A 49 4.35 -12.78 0.42
C ARG A 49 5.66 -12.06 0.07
N ARG A 50 6.40 -12.56 -0.92
CA ARG A 50 7.63 -11.91 -1.38
C ARG A 50 7.33 -10.54 -1.98
N ASP A 51 6.28 -10.42 -2.78
CA ASP A 51 5.90 -9.15 -3.39
C ASP A 51 5.35 -8.14 -2.37
N ALA A 52 4.51 -8.60 -1.42
CA ALA A 52 4.07 -7.78 -0.30
C ALA A 52 5.27 -7.25 0.53
N ASN A 53 6.26 -8.10 0.82
CA ASN A 53 7.48 -7.71 1.53
C ASN A 53 8.34 -6.73 0.74
N ARG A 54 8.45 -6.91 -0.59
CA ARG A 54 9.18 -5.95 -1.44
C ARG A 54 8.53 -4.57 -1.38
N LEU A 55 7.20 -4.50 -1.45
CA LEU A 55 6.48 -3.22 -1.38
C LEU A 55 6.57 -2.59 0.01
N TYR A 56 6.37 -3.38 1.08
CA TYR A 56 6.58 -2.93 2.45
C TYR A 56 7.97 -2.29 2.64
N ASN A 57 9.02 -2.96 2.16
CA ASN A 57 10.38 -2.44 2.25
C ASN A 57 10.61 -1.21 1.36
N ALA A 58 9.97 -1.14 0.19
CA ALA A 58 10.06 0.04 -0.66
C ALA A 58 9.46 1.27 0.05
N VAL A 59 8.28 1.13 0.64
CA VAL A 59 7.62 2.21 1.40
C VAL A 59 8.50 2.66 2.57
N LYS A 60 8.92 1.71 3.41
CA LYS A 60 9.73 1.99 4.61
C LYS A 60 11.02 2.76 4.29
N ASN A 61 11.64 2.46 3.15
CA ASN A 61 12.92 3.05 2.75
C ASN A 61 12.80 4.22 1.76
N GLY A 62 11.60 4.72 1.46
CA GLY A 62 11.48 5.93 0.62
C GLY A 62 11.45 5.69 -0.90
N TYR A 63 11.13 4.48 -1.36
CA TYR A 63 11.23 4.07 -2.77
C TYR A 63 9.87 3.84 -3.44
N ARG A 64 9.86 3.65 -4.77
CA ARG A 64 8.67 3.38 -5.61
C ARG A 64 7.54 4.43 -5.50
N GLY A 65 7.91 5.70 -5.30
CA GLY A 65 6.96 6.81 -5.16
C GLY A 65 6.65 7.22 -3.72
N PHE A 66 6.99 6.40 -2.72
CA PHE A 66 6.80 6.71 -1.29
C PHE A 66 8.00 7.43 -0.69
N ARG A 67 8.45 8.54 -1.28
CA ARG A 67 9.66 9.23 -0.83
C ARG A 67 9.50 9.80 0.58
N ASN A 68 10.48 9.57 1.44
CA ASN A 68 10.59 10.25 2.72
C ASN A 68 11.25 11.61 2.49
N ASP A 69 10.70 12.67 3.07
CA ASP A 69 11.21 14.03 2.95
C ASP A 69 11.11 14.78 4.29
N ASP A 70 11.41 16.08 4.29
CA ASP A 70 11.37 16.90 5.50
C ASP A 70 9.94 17.12 6.03
N SER A 71 8.92 16.91 5.19
CA SER A 71 7.52 17.08 5.59
C SER A 71 6.95 15.85 6.31
N GLY A 72 7.60 14.69 6.22
CA GLY A 72 7.10 13.46 6.84
C GLY A 72 7.71 12.16 6.33
N THR A 73 7.17 11.05 6.83
CA THR A 73 7.61 9.69 6.47
C THR A 73 6.42 8.80 6.13
N PHE A 74 6.62 7.85 5.23
CA PHE A 74 5.63 6.81 4.97
C PHE A 74 5.84 5.61 5.89
N GLN A 75 4.75 5.15 6.50
CA GLN A 75 4.70 3.93 7.28
C GLN A 75 3.94 2.85 6.51
N ALA A 76 4.39 1.61 6.59
CA ALA A 76 3.71 0.46 6.00
C ALA A 76 3.47 -0.63 7.04
N VAL A 77 2.38 -1.38 6.89
CA VAL A 77 2.11 -2.62 7.63
C VAL A 77 1.50 -3.66 6.70
N THR A 78 1.75 -4.94 6.97
CA THR A 78 1.10 -6.04 6.24
C THR A 78 0.04 -6.70 7.10
N ARG A 79 -1.06 -7.15 6.48
CA ARG A 79 -2.14 -7.88 7.17
C ARG A 79 -2.68 -8.99 6.29
N THR A 80 -2.73 -10.21 6.82
CA THR A 80 -3.40 -11.32 6.13
C THR A 80 -4.90 -11.29 6.42
N ILE A 81 -5.71 -11.42 5.38
CA ILE A 81 -7.16 -11.56 5.44
C ILE A 81 -7.59 -12.89 4.81
N THR A 82 -8.76 -13.38 5.22
CA THR A 82 -9.44 -14.49 4.54
C THR A 82 -10.48 -13.88 3.61
N LYS A 83 -10.45 -14.26 2.34
CA LYS A 83 -11.42 -13.86 1.31
C LYS A 83 -12.64 -14.76 1.35
N ASP A 84 -13.76 -14.25 0.83
CA ASP A 84 -14.95 -15.05 0.60
C ASP A 84 -14.61 -16.15 -0.42
N GLY A 85 -14.77 -17.41 0.00
CA GLY A 85 -14.27 -18.59 -0.73
C GLY A 85 -13.06 -19.29 -0.08
N GLY A 86 -12.59 -18.81 1.08
CA GLY A 86 -11.60 -19.51 1.91
C GLY A 86 -10.13 -19.28 1.51
N GLY A 87 -9.88 -18.58 0.41
CA GLY A 87 -8.53 -18.14 0.03
C GLY A 87 -8.00 -17.08 1.00
N LYS A 88 -6.69 -17.07 1.25
CA LYS A 88 -6.04 -16.02 2.05
C LYS A 88 -5.32 -15.03 1.17
N ALA A 89 -5.27 -13.77 1.58
CA ALA A 89 -4.55 -12.71 0.90
C ALA A 89 -3.77 -11.84 1.89
N VAL A 90 -2.61 -11.36 1.48
CA VAL A 90 -1.76 -10.43 2.22
C VAL A 90 -1.96 -9.03 1.65
N LEU A 91 -2.43 -8.12 2.50
CA LEU A 91 -2.61 -6.71 2.21
C LEU A 91 -1.43 -5.90 2.68
N VAL A 92 -0.94 -4.96 1.87
CA VAL A 92 0.01 -3.93 2.27
C VAL A 92 -0.77 -2.64 2.51
N HIS A 93 -0.77 -2.16 3.74
CA HIS A 93 -1.35 -0.88 4.11
C HIS A 93 -0.24 0.16 4.25
N VAL A 94 -0.51 1.39 3.82
CA VAL A 94 0.42 2.51 3.90
C VAL A 94 -0.28 3.73 4.49
N GLN A 95 0.45 4.50 5.28
CA GLN A 95 0.04 5.78 5.85
C GLN A 95 1.17 6.78 5.66
N TYR A 96 0.82 8.05 5.48
CA TYR A 96 1.77 9.16 5.58
C TYR A 96 1.71 9.81 6.98
N VAL A 97 2.86 9.96 7.62
CA VAL A 97 3.00 10.55 8.95
C VAL A 97 3.84 11.82 8.85
N PRO A 98 3.23 13.01 8.97
CA PRO A 98 3.96 14.27 8.96
C PRO A 98 4.86 14.39 10.20
N ARG A 99 5.96 15.14 10.07
CA ARG A 99 6.88 15.45 11.18
C ARG A 99 6.34 16.55 12.09
#